data_AF-A0A955FQU4-F1
#
_entry.id   AF-A0A955FQU4-F1
#
_cell.length_a   1.000
_cell.length_b   1.000
_cell.length_c   1.000
_cell.angle_alpha   90.00
_cell.angle_beta   90.00
_cell.angle_gamma   90.00
#
_symmetry.space_group_name_H-M   'P 1'
#
loop_
_entity.id
_entity.type
_entity.pdbx_description
1 polymer ?
#
loop_
_entity_poly.entity_id
_entity_poly.type
_entity_poly.pdbx_seq_one_letter_code
_entity_poly.pdbx_strand_id
1 'polypeptide(L)'
;MAKKKNNQNDLDVTRLSRTLYFLIAVVALSVVIFDSGNLLTRDAVNQRWLLLTLLLGANTTAWFLGSVAELKKAVVYGLSLILIAFAGFITYWERGMASTSTILYVLPLLVVATLKNRHALLGMAALSAGTYAFAAVRYFNDFFNEGYRIQLWGNLAQYIGIIFVTTWLIMIIAGLRHDSK
;
A
#
# COMPACT_ATOMS: atom_id res chain seq x y z
N MET A 1 34.00 -23.79 -16.46
CA MET A 1 33.69 -22.64 -15.57
C MET A 1 32.21 -22.68 -15.21
N ALA A 2 31.87 -23.12 -13.99
CA ALA A 2 30.50 -23.11 -13.52
C ALA A 2 30.08 -21.65 -13.24
N LYS A 3 29.08 -21.14 -13.98
CA LYS A 3 28.43 -19.86 -13.66
C LYS A 3 27.88 -19.99 -12.24
N LYS A 4 28.50 -19.29 -11.29
CA LYS A 4 27.99 -19.10 -9.93
C LYS A 4 26.60 -18.49 -10.07
N LYS A 5 25.56 -19.32 -9.96
CA LYS A 5 24.17 -18.89 -9.97
C LYS A 5 24.04 -18.01 -8.75
N ASN A 6 24.11 -16.70 -8.95
CA ASN A 6 23.95 -15.73 -7.88
C ASN A 6 22.54 -15.98 -7.37
N ASN A 7 22.40 -16.63 -6.22
CA ASN A 7 21.15 -16.72 -5.47
C ASN A 7 20.84 -15.31 -4.97
N GLN A 8 20.61 -14.38 -5.90
CA GLN A 8 19.93 -13.15 -5.58
C GLN A 8 18.56 -13.59 -5.08
N ASN A 9 18.30 -13.30 -3.81
CA ASN A 9 16.97 -13.40 -3.22
C ASN A 9 16.01 -12.55 -4.04
N ASP A 10 15.51 -13.10 -5.14
CA ASP A 10 14.52 -12.43 -5.96
C ASP A 10 13.25 -12.36 -5.12
N LEU A 11 12.93 -11.12 -4.72
CA LEU A 11 11.65 -10.77 -4.15
C LEU A 11 10.59 -11.11 -5.20
N ASP A 12 9.99 -12.29 -5.04
CA ASP A 12 8.99 -12.80 -5.96
C ASP A 12 7.59 -12.40 -5.49
N VAL A 13 6.72 -12.11 -6.46
CA VAL A 13 5.33 -11.68 -6.24
C VAL A 13 4.58 -12.75 -5.44
N THR A 14 4.90 -14.01 -5.67
CA THR A 14 4.32 -15.15 -4.94
C THR A 14 4.66 -15.12 -3.44
N ARG A 15 5.89 -14.77 -3.06
CA ARG A 15 6.32 -14.64 -1.66
C ARG A 15 5.68 -13.44 -0.99
N LEU A 16 5.60 -12.33 -1.70
CA LEU A 16 4.94 -11.12 -1.22
C LEU A 16 3.45 -11.38 -0.99
N SER A 17 2.79 -12.07 -1.91
CA SER A 17 1.38 -12.45 -1.79
C SER A 17 1.10 -13.34 -0.58
N ARG A 18 2.00 -14.27 -0.25
CA ARG A 18 1.92 -15.05 1.00
C ARG A 18 1.94 -14.17 2.25
N THR A 19 2.77 -13.12 2.24
CA THR A 19 2.83 -12.15 3.33
C THR A 19 1.56 -11.29 3.40
N LEU A 20 0.98 -10.93 2.24
CA LEU A 20 -0.28 -10.20 2.19
C LEU A 20 -1.46 -11.01 2.74
N TYR A 21 -1.48 -12.34 2.63
CA TYR A 21 -2.50 -13.15 3.32
C TYR A 21 -2.46 -12.97 4.84
N PHE A 22 -1.25 -12.89 5.42
CA PHE A 22 -1.11 -12.62 6.85
C PHE A 22 -1.63 -11.23 7.22
N LEU A 23 -1.30 -10.21 6.41
CA LEU A 23 -1.85 -8.86 6.60
C LEU A 23 -3.39 -8.87 6.53
N ILE A 24 -3.97 -9.52 5.52
CA ILE A 24 -5.43 -9.62 5.36
C ILE A 24 -6.05 -10.27 6.60
N ALA A 25 -5.45 -11.34 7.12
CA ALA A 25 -5.92 -12.00 8.34
C ALA A 25 -5.85 -11.08 9.56
N VAL A 26 -4.77 -10.31 9.72
CA VAL A 26 -4.64 -9.33 10.81
C VAL A 26 -5.69 -8.23 10.72
N VAL A 27 -5.97 -7.71 9.51
CA VAL A 27 -7.02 -6.71 9.31
C VAL A 27 -8.41 -7.31 9.51
N ALA A 28 -8.65 -8.56 9.09
CA ALA A 28 -9.92 -9.25 9.38
C ALA A 28 -10.14 -9.42 10.88
N LEU A 29 -9.09 -9.81 11.61
CA LEU A 29 -9.14 -9.91 13.08
C LEU A 29 -9.40 -8.55 13.72
N SER A 30 -8.79 -7.47 13.23
CA SER A 30 -9.05 -6.13 13.76
C SER A 30 -10.51 -5.72 13.55
N VAL A 31 -11.11 -6.02 12.38
CA VAL A 31 -12.54 -5.79 12.14
C VAL A 31 -13.40 -6.54 13.15
N VAL A 32 -13.12 -7.82 13.41
CA VAL A 32 -13.87 -8.62 14.40
C VAL A 32 -13.74 -8.04 15.81
N ILE A 33 -12.54 -7.62 16.22
CA ILE A 33 -12.32 -7.03 17.55
C ILE A 33 -13.12 -5.73 17.68
N PHE A 34 -13.02 -4.81 16.72
CA PHE A 34 -13.73 -3.53 16.78
C PHE A 34 -15.25 -3.66 16.66
N ASP A 35 -15.73 -4.63 15.88
CA ASP A 35 -17.15 -4.98 15.78
C ASP A 35 -17.68 -5.57 17.10
N SER A 36 -16.93 -6.50 17.72
CA SER A 36 -17.30 -7.08 19.02
C SER A 36 -17.41 -6.04 20.14
N GLY A 37 -16.64 -4.95 20.03
CA GLY A 37 -16.72 -3.80 20.94
C GLY A 37 -17.84 -2.81 20.63
N ASN A 38 -18.66 -3.04 19.59
CA ASN A 38 -19.66 -2.08 19.07
C ASN A 38 -19.06 -0.69 18.77
N LEU A 39 -17.77 -0.62 18.42
CA LEU A 39 -17.07 0.63 18.12
C LEU A 39 -17.26 1.08 16.66
N LEU A 40 -17.83 0.19 15.83
CA LEU A 40 -18.09 0.42 14.41
C LEU A 40 -19.60 0.37 14.14
N THR A 41 -20.06 1.19 13.21
CA THR A 41 -21.43 1.10 12.71
C THR A 41 -21.58 -0.11 11.79
N ARG A 42 -22.81 -0.63 11.65
CA ARG A 42 -23.09 -1.77 10.76
C ARG A 42 -22.62 -1.52 9.32
N ASP A 43 -22.83 -0.31 8.83
CA ASP A 43 -22.39 0.07 7.48
C ASP A 43 -20.86 0.09 7.35
N ALA A 44 -20.15 0.55 8.39
CA ALA A 44 -18.69 0.52 8.44
C ALA A 44 -18.15 -0.91 8.38
N VAL A 45 -18.75 -1.81 9.15
CA VAL A 45 -18.37 -3.23 9.20
C VAL A 45 -18.57 -3.87 7.83
N ASN A 46 -19.72 -3.65 7.18
CA ASN A 46 -20.00 -4.15 5.84
C ASN A 46 -18.99 -3.64 4.80
N GLN A 47 -18.66 -2.34 4.82
CA GLN A 47 -17.67 -1.76 3.90
C GLN A 47 -16.26 -2.35 4.11
N ARG A 48 -15.84 -2.57 5.35
CA ARG A 48 -14.54 -3.18 5.67
C ARG A 48 -14.45 -4.63 5.21
N TRP A 49 -15.52 -5.42 5.41
CA TRP A 49 -15.59 -6.79 4.90
C TRP A 49 -15.60 -6.86 3.37
N LEU A 50 -16.30 -5.93 2.71
CA LEU A 50 -16.27 -5.82 1.26
C LEU A 50 -14.84 -5.56 0.75
N LEU A 51 -14.14 -4.59 1.36
CA LEU A 51 -12.75 -4.28 0.99
C LEU A 51 -11.79 -5.43 1.26
N LEU A 52 -11.94 -6.12 2.40
CA LEU A 52 -11.15 -7.31 2.71
C LEU A 52 -11.38 -8.41 1.68
N THR A 53 -12.63 -8.63 1.26
CA THR A 53 -12.98 -9.63 0.25
C THR A 53 -12.36 -9.28 -1.10
N LEU A 54 -12.44 -8.00 -1.51
CA LEU A 54 -11.80 -7.51 -2.74
C LEU A 54 -10.28 -7.66 -2.68
N LEU A 55 -9.65 -7.30 -1.57
CA LEU A 55 -8.21 -7.41 -1.37
C LEU A 55 -7.76 -8.88 -1.38
N LEU A 56 -8.54 -9.77 -0.76
CA LEU A 56 -8.30 -11.21 -0.78
C LEU A 56 -8.40 -11.79 -2.19
N GLY A 57 -9.43 -11.42 -2.94
CA GLY A 57 -9.61 -11.83 -4.34
C GLY A 57 -8.47 -11.33 -5.23
N ALA A 58 -8.06 -10.07 -5.07
CA ALA A 58 -6.94 -9.48 -5.79
C ALA A 58 -5.61 -10.17 -5.45
N ASN A 59 -5.34 -10.40 -4.17
CA ASN A 59 -4.13 -11.08 -3.72
C ASN A 59 -4.08 -12.53 -4.21
N THR A 60 -5.21 -13.24 -4.19
CA THR A 60 -5.30 -14.62 -4.69
C THR A 60 -5.07 -14.70 -6.20
N THR A 61 -5.64 -13.74 -6.94
CA THR A 61 -5.40 -13.61 -8.38
C THR A 61 -3.92 -13.32 -8.66
N ALA A 62 -3.31 -12.41 -7.89
CA ALA A 62 -1.90 -12.08 -8.02
C ALA A 62 -0.98 -13.24 -7.65
N TRP A 63 -1.37 -14.06 -6.66
CA TRP A 63 -0.64 -15.26 -6.28
C TRP A 63 -0.63 -16.29 -7.42
N PHE A 64 -1.79 -16.54 -8.03
CA PHE A 64 -1.94 -17.52 -9.09
C PHE A 64 -1.26 -17.07 -10.39
N LEU A 65 -1.58 -15.85 -10.84
CA LEU A 65 -1.06 -15.29 -12.10
C LEU A 65 0.39 -14.78 -11.99
N GLY A 66 0.88 -14.51 -10.77
CA GLY A 66 2.26 -14.08 -10.54
C GLY A 66 3.31 -15.13 -10.91
N SER A 67 2.89 -16.39 -11.02
CA SER A 67 3.73 -17.49 -11.53
C SER A 67 3.92 -17.45 -13.05
N VAL A 68 3.06 -16.71 -13.78
CA VAL A 68 3.09 -16.58 -15.24
C VAL A 68 4.00 -15.40 -15.63
N ALA A 69 5.13 -15.70 -16.24
CA ALA A 69 6.18 -14.71 -16.54
C ALA A 69 5.69 -13.51 -17.37
N GLU A 70 4.86 -13.76 -18.38
CA GLU A 70 4.32 -12.73 -19.28
C GLU A 70 3.40 -11.73 -18.56
N LEU A 71 2.66 -12.19 -17.55
CA LEU A 71 1.69 -11.39 -16.81
C LEU A 71 2.29 -10.70 -15.58
N LYS A 72 3.52 -11.04 -15.18
CA LYS A 72 4.14 -10.56 -13.94
C LYS A 72 4.08 -9.05 -13.76
N LYS A 73 4.40 -8.27 -14.80
CA LYS A 73 4.35 -6.80 -14.73
C LYS A 73 2.92 -6.27 -14.52
N ALA A 74 1.97 -6.80 -15.29
CA ALA A 74 0.57 -6.41 -15.19
C ALA A 74 0.00 -6.75 -13.80
N VAL A 75 0.32 -7.93 -13.28
CA VAL A 75 -0.06 -8.38 -11.93
C VAL A 75 0.52 -7.46 -10.86
N VAL A 76 1.81 -7.10 -10.95
CA VAL A 76 2.45 -6.19 -9.98
C VAL A 76 1.79 -4.82 -10.00
N TYR A 77 1.57 -4.22 -11.17
CA TYR A 77 0.91 -2.92 -11.25
C TYR A 77 -0.54 -2.98 -10.76
N GLY A 78 -1.30 -4.00 -11.17
CA GLY A 78 -2.69 -4.19 -10.73
C GLY A 78 -2.79 -4.34 -9.21
N LEU A 79 -1.97 -5.21 -8.61
CA LEU A 79 -1.94 -5.41 -7.16
C LEU A 79 -1.54 -4.12 -6.43
N SER A 80 -0.55 -3.39 -6.94
CA SER A 80 -0.09 -2.13 -6.33
C SER A 80 -1.18 -1.06 -6.36
N LEU A 81 -1.93 -0.94 -7.46
CA LEU A 81 -3.06 0.00 -7.56
C LEU A 81 -4.19 -0.37 -6.59
N ILE A 82 -4.49 -1.66 -6.44
CA ILE A 82 -5.50 -2.13 -5.48
C ILE A 82 -5.06 -1.83 -4.04
N LEU A 83 -3.78 -2.01 -3.73
CA LEU A 83 -3.23 -1.67 -2.41
C LEU A 83 -3.25 -0.16 -2.14
N ILE A 84 -2.98 0.68 -3.15
CA ILE A 84 -3.13 2.14 -3.04
C ILE A 84 -4.60 2.52 -2.76
N ALA A 85 -5.53 1.95 -3.51
CA ALA A 85 -6.96 2.20 -3.32
C ALA A 85 -7.41 1.77 -1.92
N PHE A 86 -6.96 0.60 -1.45
CA PHE A 86 -7.20 0.11 -0.11
C PHE A 86 -6.63 1.07 0.96
N ALA A 87 -5.37 1.48 0.84
CA ALA A 87 -4.74 2.41 1.77
C ALA A 87 -5.47 3.77 1.80
N GLY A 88 -5.86 4.30 0.64
CA GLY A 88 -6.63 5.54 0.53
C GLY A 88 -8.01 5.45 1.16
N PHE A 89 -8.72 4.35 0.94
CA PHE A 89 -10.01 4.13 1.58
C PHE A 89 -9.90 4.08 3.11
N ILE A 90 -8.96 3.28 3.63
CA ILE A 90 -8.77 3.17 5.09
C ILE A 90 -8.33 4.51 5.69
N THR A 91 -7.44 5.24 5.01
CA THR A 91 -7.02 6.57 5.44
C THR A 91 -8.19 7.54 5.53
N TYR A 92 -9.05 7.59 4.51
CA TYR A 92 -10.27 8.40 4.54
C TYR A 92 -11.19 8.00 5.70
N TRP A 93 -11.37 6.69 5.91
CA TRP A 93 -12.24 6.18 6.98
C TRP A 93 -11.71 6.52 8.38
N GLU A 94 -10.41 6.41 8.60
CA GLU A 94 -9.75 6.70 9.88
C GLU A 94 -9.44 8.20 10.10
N ARG A 95 -10.29 9.07 9.58
CA ARG A 95 -10.20 10.53 9.75
C ARG A 95 -9.05 11.23 9.04
N GLY A 96 -8.55 10.66 7.93
CA GLY A 96 -7.60 11.30 7.03
C GLY A 96 -6.26 11.66 7.67
N MET A 97 -6.21 12.81 8.34
CA MET A 97 -5.01 13.45 8.90
C MET A 97 -4.46 12.78 10.16
N ALA A 98 -5.29 12.08 10.92
CA ALA A 98 -4.91 11.40 12.17
C ALA A 98 -4.80 9.88 11.99
N SER A 99 -4.94 9.38 10.76
CA SER A 99 -4.99 7.97 10.49
C SER A 99 -3.62 7.32 10.72
N THR A 100 -3.59 6.27 11.53
CA THR A 100 -2.42 5.39 11.67
C THR A 100 -2.19 4.53 10.43
N SER A 101 -3.18 4.43 9.55
CA SER A 101 -3.14 3.62 8.33
C SER A 101 -2.32 4.21 7.19
N THR A 102 -1.71 5.39 7.38
CA THR A 102 -0.73 5.95 6.42
C THR A 102 0.45 4.99 6.19
N ILE A 103 0.75 4.11 7.16
CA ILE A 103 1.76 3.06 7.00
C ILE A 103 1.41 2.05 5.89
N LEU A 104 0.13 1.89 5.54
CA LEU A 104 -0.31 0.97 4.48
C LEU A 104 0.18 1.40 3.09
N TYR A 105 0.51 2.67 2.89
CA TYR A 105 1.13 3.15 1.64
C TYR A 105 2.53 2.58 1.39
N VAL A 106 3.17 1.95 2.38
CA VAL A 106 4.44 1.24 2.18
C VAL A 106 4.24 -0.04 1.36
N LEU A 107 3.09 -0.69 1.49
CA LEU A 107 2.79 -1.97 0.83
C LEU A 107 2.89 -1.90 -0.71
N PRO A 108 2.19 -0.97 -1.41
CA PRO A 108 2.31 -0.88 -2.87
C PRO A 108 3.73 -0.56 -3.32
N LEU A 109 4.53 0.17 -2.52
CA LEU A 109 5.93 0.45 -2.84
C LEU A 109 6.79 -0.81 -2.78
N LEU A 110 6.60 -1.65 -1.76
CA LEU A 110 7.27 -2.94 -1.65
C LEU A 110 6.88 -3.88 -2.80
N VAL A 111 5.61 -3.86 -3.21
CA VAL A 111 5.12 -4.66 -4.35
C VAL A 111 5.80 -4.21 -5.65
N VAL A 112 5.85 -2.91 -5.95
CA VAL A 112 6.53 -2.41 -7.14
C VAL A 112 8.04 -2.62 -7.12
N ALA A 113 8.67 -2.60 -5.95
CA ALA A 113 10.09 -2.86 -5.82
C ALA A 113 10.50 -4.26 -6.35
N THR A 114 9.58 -5.23 -6.40
CA THR A 114 9.82 -6.55 -7.01
C THR A 114 10.15 -6.48 -8.51
N LEU A 115 9.75 -5.42 -9.20
CA LEU A 115 10.08 -5.20 -10.62
C LEU A 115 11.51 -4.72 -10.84
N LYS A 116 12.22 -4.34 -9.76
CA LYS A 116 13.57 -3.76 -9.82
C LYS A 116 13.69 -2.59 -10.82
N ASN A 117 12.67 -1.74 -10.88
CA ASN A 117 12.64 -0.57 -11.77
C ASN A 117 12.47 0.73 -10.97
N ARG A 118 13.49 1.60 -11.02
CA ARG A 118 13.50 2.88 -10.30
C ARG A 118 12.37 3.82 -10.70
N HIS A 119 12.03 3.86 -11.99
CA HIS A 119 11.01 4.78 -12.51
C HIS A 119 9.61 4.32 -12.09
N ALA A 120 9.36 3.01 -12.14
CA ALA A 120 8.12 2.43 -11.64
C ALA A 120 7.93 2.72 -10.14
N LEU A 121 9.00 2.58 -9.35
CA LEU A 121 8.96 2.81 -7.91
C LEU A 121 8.69 4.28 -7.58
N LEU A 122 9.37 5.23 -8.24
CA LEU A 122 9.13 6.67 -8.06
C LEU A 122 7.73 7.08 -8.53
N GLY A 123 7.25 6.53 -9.66
CA GLY A 123 5.89 6.75 -10.12
C GLY A 123 4.85 6.25 -9.12
N MET A 124 5.07 5.08 -8.52
CA MET A 124 4.17 4.53 -7.50
C MET A 124 4.21 5.34 -6.20
N ALA A 125 5.36 5.90 -5.83
CA ALA A 125 5.47 6.83 -4.71
C ALA A 125 4.67 8.11 -4.94
N ALA A 126 4.75 8.69 -6.15
CA ALA A 126 3.95 9.84 -6.51
C ALA A 126 2.44 9.54 -6.49
N LEU A 127 2.01 8.38 -7.01
CA LEU A 127 0.61 7.95 -6.93
C LEU A 127 0.15 7.72 -5.49
N SER A 128 0.99 7.13 -4.65
CA SER A 128 0.70 6.90 -3.23
C SER A 128 0.56 8.23 -2.48
N ALA A 129 1.50 9.16 -2.68
CA ALA A 129 1.46 10.50 -2.12
C ALA A 129 0.21 11.27 -2.59
N GLY A 130 -0.11 11.21 -3.88
CA GLY A 130 -1.31 11.84 -4.45
C GLY A 130 -2.60 11.25 -3.89
N THR A 131 -2.67 9.93 -3.71
CA THR A 131 -3.85 9.26 -3.13
C THR A 131 -4.01 9.62 -1.66
N TYR A 132 -2.92 9.67 -0.89
CA TYR A 132 -2.95 10.14 0.50
C TYR A 132 -3.43 11.59 0.57
N ALA A 133 -2.88 12.46 -0.28
CA ALA A 133 -3.28 13.86 -0.34
C ALA A 133 -4.76 14.02 -0.67
N PHE A 134 -5.25 13.28 -1.66
CA PHE A 134 -6.64 13.27 -2.05
C PHE A 134 -7.55 12.79 -0.90
N ALA A 135 -7.22 11.66 -0.26
CA ALA A 135 -8.01 11.11 0.84
C ALA A 135 -8.10 12.06 2.03
N ALA A 136 -6.97 12.66 2.43
CA ALA A 136 -6.91 13.60 3.54
C ALA A 136 -7.66 14.91 3.25
N VAL A 137 -7.48 15.50 2.06
CA VAL A 137 -8.20 16.73 1.67
C VAL A 137 -9.69 16.46 1.52
N ARG A 138 -10.07 15.32 0.94
CA ARG A 138 -11.47 14.92 0.80
C ARG A 138 -12.15 14.78 2.16
N TYR A 139 -11.51 14.06 3.09
CA TYR A 139 -12.01 13.95 4.47
C TYR A 139 -12.16 15.32 5.12
N PHE A 140 -11.14 16.18 5.03
CA PHE A 140 -11.19 17.51 5.63
C PHE A 140 -12.32 18.37 5.07
N ASN A 141 -12.62 18.27 3.78
CA ASN A 141 -13.73 19.00 3.17
C ASN A 141 -15.09 18.46 3.61
N ASP A 142 -15.22 17.15 3.80
CA ASP A 142 -16.45 16.52 4.28
C ASP A 142 -16.70 16.82 5.77
N PHE A 143 -15.63 16.98 6.56
CA PHE A 143 -15.65 17.18 8.01
C PHE A 143 -14.89 18.45 8.44
N PHE A 144 -15.24 19.59 7.86
CA PHE A 144 -14.52 20.87 7.99
C PHE A 144 -14.29 21.39 9.42
N ASN A 145 -15.10 20.92 10.38
CA ASN A 145 -15.02 21.36 11.78
C ASN A 145 -14.15 20.47 12.68
N GLU A 146 -13.56 19.39 12.17
CA GLU A 146 -12.79 18.43 12.97
C GLU A 146 -11.30 18.79 13.13
N GLY A 147 -10.79 19.79 12.42
CA GLY A 147 -9.39 20.18 12.53
C GLY A 147 -9.04 21.51 11.88
N TYR A 148 -7.81 21.98 12.14
CA TYR A 148 -7.33 23.24 11.58
C TYR A 148 -6.70 23.03 10.19
N ARG A 149 -6.95 23.94 9.25
CA ARG A 149 -6.35 23.91 7.91
C ARG A 149 -4.82 23.86 7.95
N ILE A 150 -4.18 24.53 8.90
CA ILE A 150 -2.72 24.51 9.04
C ILE A 150 -2.19 23.11 9.41
N GLN A 151 -2.94 22.36 10.22
CA GLN A 151 -2.59 20.98 10.58
C GLN A 151 -2.73 20.05 9.37
N LEU A 152 -3.76 20.25 8.53
CA LEU A 152 -3.91 19.52 7.27
C LEU A 152 -2.67 19.65 6.40
N TRP A 153 -2.27 20.89 6.07
CA TRP A 153 -1.14 21.12 5.18
C TRP A 153 0.19 20.68 5.78
N GLY A 154 0.38 20.85 7.10
CA GLY A 154 1.55 20.35 7.82
C GLY A 154 1.67 18.82 7.76
N ASN A 155 0.59 18.11 8.09
CA ASN A 155 0.57 16.64 8.06
C ASN A 155 0.71 16.11 6.63
N LEU A 156 0.08 16.76 5.65
CA LEU A 156 0.24 16.42 4.23
C LEU A 156 1.71 16.45 3.81
N ALA A 157 2.40 17.57 4.05
CA ALA A 157 3.81 17.71 3.71
C ALA A 157 4.67 16.65 4.41
N GLN A 158 4.42 16.40 5.69
CA GLN A 158 5.16 15.41 6.48
C GLN A 158 4.99 13.99 5.93
N TYR A 159 3.77 13.51 5.73
CA TYR A 159 3.54 12.14 5.29
C TYR A 159 3.93 11.91 3.83
N ILE A 160 3.74 12.91 2.96
CA ILE A 160 4.29 12.85 1.59
C ILE A 160 5.82 12.71 1.64
N GLY A 161 6.49 13.53 2.47
CA GLY A 161 7.93 13.43 2.70
C GLY A 161 8.34 12.03 3.17
N ILE A 162 7.64 11.45 4.14
CA ILE A 162 7.88 10.09 4.65
C ILE A 162 7.69 9.03 3.56
N ILE A 163 6.66 9.14 2.72
CA ILE A 163 6.44 8.21 1.59
C ILE A 163 7.65 8.24 0.64
N PHE A 164 8.13 9.44 0.28
CA PHE A 164 9.32 9.56 -0.58
C PHE A 164 10.59 9.05 0.11
N VAL A 165 10.84 9.40 1.37
CA VAL A 165 11.99 8.89 2.14
C VAL A 165 11.96 7.36 2.21
N THR A 166 10.80 6.77 2.48
CA THR A 166 10.63 5.31 2.50
C THR A 166 10.92 4.70 1.12
N THR A 167 10.47 5.36 0.05
CA THR A 167 10.76 4.96 -1.33
C THR A 167 12.26 4.95 -1.60
N TRP A 168 13.00 5.97 -1.15
CA TRP A 168 14.46 6.03 -1.26
C TRP A 168 15.15 4.91 -0.48
N LEU A 169 14.69 4.61 0.74
CA LEU A 169 15.21 3.49 1.54
C LEU A 169 14.98 2.14 0.84
N ILE A 170 13.77 1.92 0.29
CA ILE A 170 13.45 0.72 -0.50
C ILE A 170 14.38 0.64 -1.72
N MET A 171 14.64 1.76 -2.40
CA MET A 171 15.54 1.81 -3.56
C MET A 171 16.97 1.41 -3.21
N ILE A 172 17.48 1.84 -2.04
CA ILE A 172 18.80 1.47 -1.52
C ILE A 172 18.83 -0.03 -1.22
N ILE A 173 17.85 -0.54 -0.48
CA ILE A 173 17.79 -1.96 -0.07
C ILE A 173 17.64 -2.88 -1.29
N ALA A 174 16.86 -2.47 -2.29
CA ALA A 174 16.65 -3.22 -3.53
C ALA A 174 17.84 -3.13 -4.51
N GLY A 175 18.88 -2.35 -4.19
CA GLY A 175 20.06 -2.19 -5.05
C GLY A 175 19.80 -1.41 -6.34
N LEU A 176 18.77 -0.55 -6.36
CA LEU A 176 18.33 0.20 -7.54
C LEU A 176 19.04 1.54 -7.71
N ARG A 177 19.92 1.91 -6.77
CA ARG A 177 20.64 3.18 -6.72
C ARG A 177 21.94 3.19 -7.54
N HIS A 178 22.25 2.16 -8.33
CA HIS A 178 23.41 2.24 -9.21
C HIS A 178 23.15 3.26 -10.33
N ASP A 179 23.73 4.44 -10.16
CA ASP A 179 24.00 5.36 -11.26
C ASP A 179 24.78 4.59 -12.32
N SER A 180 24.31 4.64 -13.58
CA SER A 180 25.05 4.05 -14.69
C SER A 180 26.44 4.66 -14.72
N LYS A 181 27.46 3.83 -14.52
CA LYS A 181 28.80 4.12 -15.03
C LYS A 181 28.84 3.78 -16.51
#